data_AF-B4DU46-F1
#
_entry.id   AF-B4DU46-F1
#
_cell.length_a   1.000
_cell.length_b   1.000
_cell.length_c   1.000
_cell.angle_alpha   90.00
_cell.angle_beta   90.00
_cell.angle_gamma   90.00
#
_symmetry.space_group_name_H-M   'P 1'
#
loop_
_entity.id
_entity.type
_entity.pdbx_description
1 polymer ?
#
loop_
_entity_poly.entity_id
_entity_poly.type
_entity_poly.pdbx_seq_one_letter_code
_entity_poly.pdbx_strand_id
1 'polypeptide(L)'
;MMEVVKRDDETIKEHLCKLTFYYGTIDPWCPKEYYEDIKKDFPEGDIRLCEKNIPHAFITHFNQEMADMIADSLKDDLSKM
;
A
#
# COMPACT_ATOMS: atom_id res chain seq x y z
N MET A 1 -17.09 13.14 -19.84
CA MET A 1 -16.57 12.52 -18.61
C MET A 1 -15.36 11.70 -19.03
N MET A 2 -14.18 11.92 -18.45
CA MET A 2 -13.03 11.05 -18.73
C MET A 2 -13.22 9.74 -17.97
N GLU A 3 -13.00 8.63 -18.68
CA GLU A 3 -13.02 7.29 -18.11
C GLU A 3 -11.59 6.84 -17.86
N VAL A 4 -11.32 6.30 -16.67
CA VAL A 4 -10.03 5.70 -16.34
C VAL A 4 -10.06 4.26 -16.81
N VAL A 5 -9.30 3.97 -17.88
CA VAL A 5 -9.35 2.66 -18.55
C VAL A 5 -8.25 1.72 -18.03
N LYS A 6 -7.09 2.25 -17.66
CA LYS A 6 -5.94 1.45 -17.24
C LYS A 6 -5.13 2.18 -16.15
N ARG A 7 -4.58 1.41 -15.23
CA ARG A 7 -3.54 1.85 -14.28
C ARG A 7 -2.24 2.18 -15.04
N ASP A 8 -1.55 3.21 -14.59
CA ASP A 8 -0.26 3.62 -15.14
C ASP A 8 0.88 2.75 -14.57
N ASP A 9 1.01 1.55 -15.14
CA ASP A 9 2.02 0.58 -14.72
C ASP A 9 3.46 1.04 -15.02
N GLU A 10 3.65 1.91 -16.01
CA GLU A 10 4.98 2.40 -16.40
C GLU A 10 5.57 3.28 -15.29
N THR A 11 4.78 4.24 -14.81
CA THR A 11 5.18 5.10 -13.68
C THR A 11 5.39 4.30 -12.39
N ILE A 12 4.52 3.32 -12.11
CA ILE A 12 4.69 2.45 -10.93
C ILE A 12 6.02 1.69 -11.04
N LYS A 13 6.32 1.10 -12.20
CA LYS A 13 7.54 0.33 -12.41
C LYS A 13 8.79 1.20 -12.27
N GLU A 14 8.77 2.41 -12.82
CA GLU A 14 9.90 3.34 -12.75
C GLU A 14 10.24 3.74 -11.30
N HIS A 15 9.23 3.80 -10.44
CA HIS A 15 9.37 4.29 -9.07
C HIS A 15 9.10 3.23 -8.00
N LEU A 16 9.07 1.95 -8.38
CA LEU A 16 8.67 0.86 -7.50
C LEU A 16 9.48 0.82 -6.19
N CYS A 17 10.77 1.16 -6.25
CA CYS A 17 11.66 1.22 -5.08
C CYS A 17 11.32 2.33 -4.07
N LYS A 18 10.44 3.27 -4.42
CA LYS A 18 10.00 4.39 -3.56
C LYS A 18 8.57 4.21 -3.06
N LEU A 19 7.84 3.21 -3.56
CA LEU A 19 6.42 3.03 -3.33
C LEU A 19 6.19 1.88 -2.34
N THR A 20 5.43 2.17 -1.29
CA THR A 20 4.84 1.17 -0.42
C THR A 20 3.34 1.16 -0.67
N PHE A 21 2.80 0.01 -1.08
CA PHE A 21 1.37 -0.20 -1.22
C PHE A 21 0.83 -0.88 0.03
N TYR A 22 -0.19 -0.28 0.64
CA TYR A 22 -0.79 -0.76 1.88
C TYR A 22 -2.28 -0.96 1.70
N TYR A 23 -2.75 -2.19 1.96
CA TYR A 23 -4.14 -2.60 1.77
C TYR A 23 -4.75 -3.11 3.06
N GLY A 24 -6.03 -2.85 3.29
CA GLY A 24 -6.81 -3.43 4.38
C GLY A 24 -7.54 -4.71 3.94
N THR A 25 -7.75 -5.64 4.86
CA THR A 25 -8.57 -6.86 4.62
C THR A 25 -10.07 -6.59 4.58
N ILE A 26 -10.52 -5.47 5.16
CA ILE A 26 -11.95 -5.13 5.34
C ILE A 26 -12.32 -3.81 4.65
N ASP A 27 -11.50 -3.33 3.72
CA ASP A 27 -11.71 -2.06 3.04
C ASP A 27 -12.78 -2.20 1.94
N PRO A 28 -13.97 -1.59 2.10
CA PRO A 28 -15.03 -1.71 1.11
C PRO A 28 -14.78 -0.89 -0.16
N TRP A 29 -13.82 0.05 -0.13
CA TRP A 29 -13.49 0.93 -1.25
C TRP A 29 -12.29 0.41 -2.04
N CYS A 30 -11.45 -0.40 -1.40
CA CYS A 30 -10.30 -1.05 -2.02
C CYS A 30 -10.37 -2.56 -1.74
N PRO A 31 -11.13 -3.31 -2.54
CA PRO A 31 -11.26 -4.76 -2.40
C PRO A 31 -9.91 -5.47 -2.43
N LYS A 32 -9.83 -6.61 -1.73
CA LYS A 32 -8.60 -7.41 -1.59
C LYS A 32 -8.01 -7.81 -2.96
N GLU A 33 -8.85 -7.97 -3.97
CA GLU A 33 -8.43 -8.28 -5.34
C GLU A 33 -7.40 -7.28 -5.88
N TYR A 34 -7.47 -6.00 -5.50
CA TYR A 34 -6.51 -4.99 -5.95
C TYR A 34 -5.12 -5.17 -5.32
N TYR A 35 -5.06 -5.69 -4.10
CA TYR A 35 -3.80 -6.12 -3.49
C TYR A 35 -3.21 -7.29 -4.28
N GLU A 36 -4.02 -8.29 -4.62
CA GLU A 36 -3.56 -9.47 -5.36
C GLU A 36 -3.08 -9.09 -6.77
N ASP A 37 -3.77 -8.16 -7.45
CA ASP A 37 -3.38 -7.65 -8.77
C ASP A 37 -2.03 -6.93 -8.73
N ILE A 38 -1.84 -5.98 -7.79
CA ILE A 38 -0.56 -5.29 -7.63
C ILE A 38 0.56 -6.26 -7.23
N LYS A 39 0.28 -7.25 -6.37
CA LYS A 39 1.27 -8.26 -5.97
C LYS A 39 1.69 -9.17 -7.11
N LYS A 40 0.77 -9.51 -8.01
CA LYS A 40 1.03 -10.29 -9.20
C LYS A 40 1.86 -9.51 -10.22
N ASP A 41 1.55 -8.25 -10.43
CA ASP A 41 2.20 -7.43 -11.47
C ASP A 41 3.57 -6.88 -11.05
N PHE A 42 3.75 -6.62 -9.74
CA PHE A 42 4.98 -6.06 -9.17
C PHE A 42 5.48 -6.90 -7.97
N PRO A 43 5.89 -8.16 -8.18
CA PRO A 43 6.22 -9.07 -7.08
C PRO A 43 7.38 -8.57 -6.20
N GLU A 44 8.30 -7.77 -6.76
CA GLU A 44 9.43 -7.15 -6.05
C GLU A 44 9.05 -5.88 -5.27
N GLY A 45 7.83 -5.37 -5.42
CA GLY A 45 7.35 -4.18 -4.72
C GLY A 45 7.12 -4.39 -3.23
N ASP A 46 7.24 -3.30 -2.46
CA ASP A 46 6.80 -3.27 -1.07
C ASP A 46 5.27 -3.17 -1.01
N ILE A 47 4.63 -4.34 -0.89
CA ILE A 47 3.17 -4.49 -0.99
C ILE A 47 2.71 -5.27 0.23
N ARG A 48 1.88 -4.63 1.05
CA ARG A 48 1.51 -5.09 2.39
C ARG A 48 0.00 -5.24 2.52
N LEU A 49 -0.43 -6.35 3.11
CA LEU A 49 -1.82 -6.60 3.48
C LEU A 49 -1.96 -6.52 5.01
N CYS A 50 -2.84 -5.64 5.48
CA CYS A 50 -3.09 -5.41 6.89
C CYS A 50 -4.12 -6.38 7.44
N GLU A 51 -3.68 -7.26 8.34
CA GLU A 51 -4.55 -8.22 9.02
C GLU A 51 -5.18 -7.66 10.32
N LYS A 52 -4.92 -6.39 10.65
CA LYS A 52 -5.43 -5.73 11.87
C LYS A 52 -6.89 -5.25 11.75
N ASN A 53 -7.60 -5.61 10.67
CA ASN A 53 -8.99 -5.23 10.40
C ASN A 53 -9.24 -3.70 10.52
N ILE A 54 -8.38 -2.92 9.88
CA ILE A 54 -8.48 -1.46 9.86
C ILE A 54 -9.29 -1.03 8.62
N PRO A 55 -10.31 -0.16 8.75
CA PRO A 55 -11.12 0.32 7.62
C PRO A 55 -10.34 1.31 6.73
N HIS A 56 -10.87 1.60 5.55
CA HIS A 56 -10.28 2.50 4.54
C HIS A 56 -9.74 3.82 5.13
N ALA A 57 -10.51 4.44 6.02
CA ALA A 57 -10.15 5.70 6.65
C ALA A 57 -9.16 5.53 7.81
N PHE A 58 -8.17 4.64 7.66
CA PHE A 58 -7.19 4.31 8.70
C PHE A 58 -6.43 5.52 9.21
N ILE A 59 -6.15 6.51 8.35
CA ILE A 59 -5.48 7.76 8.75
C ILE A 59 -6.35 8.61 9.69
N THR A 60 -7.68 8.47 9.64
CA THR A 60 -8.58 9.32 10.45
C THR A 60 -8.83 8.74 11.85
N HIS A 61 -8.92 7.42 11.97
CA HIS A 61 -9.34 6.75 13.21
C HIS A 61 -8.25 5.87 13.85
N PHE A 62 -7.20 5.56 13.09
CA PHE A 62 -6.08 4.69 13.50
C PHE A 62 -4.73 5.38 13.20
N ASN A 63 -4.70 6.71 13.34
CA ASN A 63 -3.53 7.52 12.99
C ASN A 63 -2.28 7.11 13.77
N GLN A 64 -2.40 6.81 15.05
CA GLN A 64 -1.28 6.45 15.89
C GLN A 64 -0.72 5.08 15.48
N GLU A 65 -1.58 4.08 15.29
CA GLU A 65 -1.16 2.75 14.84
C GLU A 65 -0.47 2.80 13.47
N MET A 66 -0.98 3.64 12.56
CA MET A 66 -0.36 3.86 11.26
C MET A 66 0.96 4.60 11.38
N ALA A 67 1.05 5.63 12.23
CA ALA A 67 2.26 6.39 12.46
C ALA A 67 3.37 5.50 13.04
N ASP A 68 3.06 4.67 14.03
CA ASP A 68 4.01 3.77 14.67
C ASP A 68 4.56 2.74 13.66
N MET A 69 3.68 2.12 12.87
CA MET A 69 4.07 1.15 11.84
C MET A 69 4.95 1.75 10.74
N ILE A 70 4.62 2.96 10.28
CA ILE A 70 5.43 3.65 9.26
C ILE A 70 6.76 4.11 9.86
N ALA A 71 6.76 4.63 11.10
CA ALA A 71 7.98 5.05 11.77
C ALA A 71 8.96 3.89 11.99
N ASP A 72 8.47 2.72 12.37
CA ASP A 72 9.31 1.54 12.54
C ASP A 72 9.86 1.02 11.20
N SER A 73 9.02 1.00 10.16
CA SER A 73 9.47 0.64 8.81
C SER A 73 10.58 1.58 8.31
N LEU A 74 10.42 2.89 8.52
CA LEU A 74 11.40 3.89 8.12
C LEU A 74 12.72 3.75 8.87
N LYS A 75 12.69 3.46 10.18
CA LYS A 75 13.91 3.20 10.96
C LYS A 75 14.67 2.01 10.41
N ASP A 76 13.97 0.92 10.09
CA ASP A 76 14.59 -0.29 9.53
C ASP A 76 15.26 0.01 8.19
N ASP A 77 14.63 0.80 7.32
CA ASP A 77 15.21 1.17 6.02
C ASP A 77 16.44 2.08 6.19
N LEU A 78 16.37 3.08 7.07
CA LEU A 78 17.50 3.96 7.38
C LEU A 78 18.69 3.21 8.01
N SER A 79 18.44 2.12 8.73
CA SER A 79 19.50 1.29 9.34
C SER A 79 20.30 0.46 8.32
N LYS A 80 19.76 0.27 7.11
CA LYS A 80 20.36 -0.52 6.02
C LYS A 80 21.14 0.35 5.02
N MET A 81 21.13 1.67 5.21
CA MET A 81 21.90 2.65 4.43
C MET A 81 23.33 2.78 4.94
#